data_AF-A0A6P8GD04-F1
#
_entry.id   AF-A0A6P8GD04-F1
#
_cell.length_a   1.000
_cell.length_b   1.000
_cell.length_c   1.000
_cell.angle_alpha   90.00
_cell.angle_beta   90.00
_cell.angle_gamma   90.00
#
_symmetry.space_group_name_H-M   'P 1'
#
loop_
_entity.id
_entity.type
_entity.pdbx_description
1 polymer ?
#
loop_
_entity_poly.entity_id
_entity_poly.type
_entity_poly.pdbx_seq_one_letter_code
_entity_poly.pdbx_strand_id
1 'polypeptide(L)'
;MTWQYFMEAKSFNSLLPTSCHFLQYLVKAFFLDLLISSYLSLSDREAVNIPVFANGNIQHLSDVKRCMEETGVHGVMSAEGNLHNPALFEGRSPPVWEMAEEYLEVVQKHTPCSLSFVRAHLFKLWHHTLQIHQDLREDLAKVKNLESLANVSLQLKLRCQEEIAKGVGDPNASGGLPLPHWLCQPYVRPLPREPGSENTQKDSEVKRAKRALEETDSATDTLSKNKQKKQARNPHKNFCAELKPKYIKCEQCGNPKGNKCVFNLCRGCCKKAAFKEVADCPGHGLKFKTKALKAAELESRQINGIQTELPPAPPDQPVAQAVA
;
A
#
# COMPACT_ATOMS: atom_id res chain seq x y z
N MET A 1 4.08 2.57 -4.83
CA MET A 1 5.34 1.97 -4.38
C MET A 1 5.14 1.60 -2.93
N THR A 2 4.80 0.34 -2.76
CA THR A 2 4.45 -0.39 -1.54
C THR A 2 5.72 -0.87 -0.87
N TRP A 3 5.86 -0.70 0.45
CA TRP A 3 6.86 -1.40 1.25
C TRP A 3 6.15 -1.90 2.53
N GLN A 4 5.98 -3.17 2.90
CA GLN A 4 6.38 -4.51 2.44
C GLN A 4 7.15 -5.26 3.54
N TYR A 5 6.37 -6.12 4.23
CA TYR A 5 6.64 -7.33 5.02
C TYR A 5 7.77 -7.43 6.05
N PHE A 6 7.39 -7.99 7.22
CA PHE A 6 8.27 -8.42 8.31
C PHE A 6 8.40 -9.95 8.34
N MET A 7 9.54 -10.52 8.73
CA MET A 7 9.77 -11.97 8.86
C MET A 7 10.29 -12.32 10.25
N GLU A 8 9.80 -13.41 10.83
CA GLU A 8 10.45 -14.10 11.95
C GLU A 8 11.05 -15.42 11.45
N ALA A 9 12.38 -15.58 11.59
CA ALA A 9 13.11 -16.79 11.24
C ALA A 9 14.00 -17.22 12.41
N LYS A 10 13.94 -18.50 12.79
CA LYS A 10 14.54 -19.11 14.00
C LYS A 10 16.09 -19.14 14.08
N SER A 11 16.85 -18.42 13.23
CA SER A 11 18.31 -18.66 13.13
C SER A 11 19.24 -17.42 13.07
N PHE A 12 18.80 -16.21 13.45
CA PHE A 12 19.62 -14.99 13.26
C PHE A 12 19.97 -14.20 14.54
N ASN A 13 19.98 -14.83 15.72
CA ASN A 13 20.20 -14.13 16.99
C ASN A 13 21.67 -13.75 17.32
N SER A 14 22.66 -14.06 16.46
CA SER A 14 24.09 -13.94 16.81
C SER A 14 24.84 -12.74 16.22
N LEU A 15 24.20 -11.78 15.56
CA LEU A 15 24.93 -10.78 14.74
C LEU A 15 24.53 -9.28 14.90
N LEU A 16 23.79 -8.85 15.92
CA LEU A 16 23.45 -7.43 16.09
C LEU A 16 23.69 -6.88 17.51
N PRO A 17 24.15 -5.61 17.67
CA PRO A 17 24.43 -5.01 18.98
C PRO A 17 23.13 -4.78 19.77
N THR A 18 23.17 -5.06 21.07
CA THR A 18 22.04 -5.10 22.01
C THR A 18 21.46 -3.74 22.43
N SER A 19 21.87 -2.63 21.80
CA SER A 19 21.56 -1.28 22.29
C SER A 19 20.58 -0.48 21.42
N CYS A 20 19.97 -1.07 20.40
CA CYS A 20 18.97 -0.39 19.56
C CYS A 20 17.89 -1.35 19.06
N HIS A 21 16.75 -1.36 19.74
CA HIS A 21 15.59 -2.19 19.41
C HIS A 21 15.06 -1.91 18.00
N PHE A 22 14.96 -0.64 17.61
CA PHE A 22 14.42 -0.25 16.30
C PHE A 22 15.26 -0.73 15.09
N LEU A 23 16.59 -0.72 15.19
CA LEU A 23 17.48 -1.17 14.11
C LEU A 23 17.55 -2.70 13.99
N GLN A 24 17.28 -3.43 15.07
CA GLN A 24 17.06 -4.87 15.01
C GLN A 24 15.80 -5.23 14.19
N TYR A 25 14.83 -4.32 14.10
CA TYR A 25 13.57 -4.50 13.35
C TYR A 25 13.65 -4.21 11.84
N LEU A 26 14.69 -3.52 11.33
CA LEU A 26 14.75 -3.05 9.93
C LEU A 26 15.68 -3.84 8.99
N VAL A 27 16.70 -4.55 9.51
CA VAL A 27 17.84 -5.03 8.69
C VAL A 27 17.60 -6.39 7.96
N LYS A 28 16.43 -7.02 8.08
CA LYS A 28 16.17 -8.38 7.52
C LYS A 28 15.33 -8.41 6.22
N ALA A 29 15.41 -7.35 5.40
CA ALA A 29 14.30 -6.87 4.57
C ALA A 29 14.37 -7.05 3.03
N PHE A 30 14.60 -8.26 2.49
CA PHE A 30 14.36 -8.47 1.04
C PHE A 30 13.94 -9.91 0.72
N PHE A 31 12.66 -10.14 0.37
CA PHE A 31 12.19 -10.67 -0.93
C PHE A 31 10.73 -11.18 -0.91
N LEU A 32 10.11 -11.07 -2.10
CA LEU A 32 8.91 -11.75 -2.67
C LEU A 32 7.51 -11.47 -2.10
N ASP A 33 6.71 -10.82 -2.96
CA ASP A 33 5.25 -10.76 -2.92
C ASP A 33 4.62 -12.11 -3.30
N LEU A 34 3.77 -12.65 -2.42
CA LEU A 34 2.58 -13.40 -2.82
C LEU A 34 1.52 -13.36 -1.70
N LEU A 35 0.35 -12.84 -2.06
CA LEU A 35 -0.86 -12.80 -1.24
C LEU A 35 -1.41 -14.23 -1.09
N ILE A 36 -1.25 -14.85 0.07
CA ILE A 36 -1.90 -16.11 0.37
C ILE A 36 -2.28 -16.15 1.85
N SER A 37 -3.53 -15.78 2.14
CA SER A 37 -4.12 -15.95 3.48
C SER A 37 -5.45 -16.71 3.45
N SER A 38 -6.12 -16.81 2.30
CA SER A 38 -7.37 -17.57 2.16
C SER A 38 -7.27 -18.86 1.34
N TYR A 39 -6.10 -19.16 0.76
CA TYR A 39 -5.90 -20.31 -0.12
C TYR A 39 -4.77 -21.25 0.29
N LEU A 40 -3.94 -20.89 1.29
CA LEU A 40 -2.81 -21.72 1.71
C LEU A 40 -3.34 -22.87 2.57
N SER A 41 -3.77 -23.93 1.89
CA SER A 41 -4.08 -25.21 2.48
C SER A 41 -2.77 -25.97 2.74
N LEU A 42 -2.75 -26.89 3.70
CA LEU A 42 -1.61 -27.79 3.97
C LEU A 42 -1.03 -28.41 2.67
N SER A 43 -1.88 -28.60 1.65
CA SER A 43 -1.50 -29.08 0.31
C SER A 43 -0.42 -28.23 -0.38
N ASP A 44 -0.44 -26.90 -0.20
CA ASP A 44 0.46 -26.00 -0.92
C ASP A 44 1.87 -26.02 -0.31
N ARG A 45 1.96 -26.30 0.99
CA ARG A 45 3.25 -26.45 1.68
C ARG A 45 3.94 -27.75 1.27
N GLU A 46 3.21 -28.88 1.30
CA GLU A 46 3.79 -30.20 0.95
C GLU A 46 4.15 -30.31 -0.53
N ALA A 47 3.56 -29.46 -1.38
CA ALA A 47 3.81 -29.45 -2.81
C ALA A 47 5.17 -28.85 -3.22
N VAL A 48 5.86 -28.11 -2.34
CA VAL A 48 7.07 -27.34 -2.71
C VAL A 48 8.19 -27.47 -1.69
N ASN A 49 9.43 -27.59 -2.19
CA ASN A 49 10.64 -27.76 -1.38
C ASN A 49 11.33 -26.43 -1.03
N ILE A 50 10.58 -25.33 -1.05
CA ILE A 50 11.07 -23.97 -0.78
C ILE A 50 10.43 -23.40 0.50
N PRO A 51 11.11 -22.49 1.24
CA PRO A 51 10.50 -21.83 2.40
C PRO A 51 9.24 -21.05 2.02
N VAL A 52 8.11 -21.47 2.58
CA VAL A 52 6.81 -20.78 2.43
C VAL A 52 6.53 -19.90 3.65
N PHE A 53 6.11 -18.66 3.39
CA PHE A 53 5.66 -17.70 4.41
C PHE A 53 4.19 -17.35 4.20
N ALA A 54 3.39 -17.38 5.26
CA ALA A 54 2.01 -16.90 5.20
C ALA A 54 1.97 -15.37 5.34
N ASN A 55 1.05 -14.72 4.63
CA ASN A 55 0.92 -13.27 4.65
C ASN A 55 -0.55 -12.87 4.58
N GLY A 56 -1.04 -12.31 5.68
CA GLY A 56 -2.37 -11.73 5.77
C GLY A 56 -2.97 -11.83 7.15
N ASN A 57 -3.65 -10.76 7.56
CA ASN A 57 -4.46 -10.68 8.78
C ASN A 57 -3.76 -11.08 10.11
N ILE A 58 -2.43 -10.95 10.19
CA ILE A 58 -1.67 -11.09 11.44
C ILE A 58 -1.73 -9.77 12.22
N GLN A 59 -2.57 -9.70 13.25
CA GLN A 59 -2.79 -8.50 14.06
C GLN A 59 -2.21 -8.63 15.47
N HIS A 60 -2.12 -9.85 15.99
CA HIS A 60 -1.55 -10.18 17.29
C HIS A 60 -0.53 -11.31 17.20
N LEU A 61 0.32 -11.46 18.22
CA LEU A 61 1.24 -12.60 18.33
C LEU A 61 0.49 -13.95 18.37
N SER A 62 -0.74 -13.98 18.89
CA SER A 62 -1.59 -15.17 18.85
C SER A 62 -1.97 -15.57 17.42
N ASP A 63 -2.17 -14.60 16.51
CA ASP A 63 -2.46 -14.87 15.11
C ASP A 63 -1.28 -15.52 14.40
N VAL A 64 -0.04 -15.16 14.80
CA VAL A 64 1.19 -15.80 14.31
C VAL A 64 1.16 -17.29 14.64
N LYS A 65 0.95 -17.62 15.93
CA LYS A 65 0.92 -19.00 16.42
C LYS A 65 -0.17 -19.81 15.72
N ARG A 66 -1.40 -19.28 15.69
CA ARG A 66 -2.54 -19.92 15.02
C ARG A 66 -2.25 -20.16 13.54
N CYS A 67 -1.74 -19.14 12.83
CA CYS A 67 -1.44 -19.27 11.40
C CYS A 67 -0.38 -20.35 11.13
N MET A 68 0.70 -20.39 11.93
CA MET A 68 1.74 -21.41 11.79
C MET A 68 1.22 -22.82 12.10
N GLU A 69 0.39 -22.97 13.14
CA GLU A 69 -0.23 -24.25 13.51
C GLU A 69 -1.19 -24.77 12.44
N GLU A 70 -2.04 -23.89 11.88
CA GLU A 70 -3.05 -24.28 10.89
C GLU A 70 -2.45 -24.56 9.49
N THR A 71 -1.44 -23.80 9.08
CA THR A 71 -0.90 -23.86 7.71
C THR A 71 0.42 -24.63 7.61
N GLY A 72 1.11 -24.83 8.73
CA GLY A 72 2.44 -25.43 8.75
C GLY A 72 3.53 -24.57 8.09
N VAL A 73 3.30 -23.30 7.78
CA VAL A 73 4.30 -22.45 7.12
C VAL A 73 5.57 -22.26 7.96
N HIS A 74 6.66 -21.89 7.29
CA HIS A 74 7.98 -21.71 7.92
C HIS A 74 8.10 -20.37 8.65
N GLY A 75 7.25 -19.42 8.30
CA GLY A 75 7.16 -18.12 8.95
C GLY A 75 5.91 -17.37 8.51
N VAL A 76 5.69 -16.22 9.14
CA VAL A 76 4.57 -15.33 8.81
C VAL A 76 5.07 -13.93 8.51
N MET A 77 4.28 -13.20 7.73
CA MET A 77 4.47 -11.79 7.45
C MET A 77 3.28 -10.99 7.93
N SER A 78 3.55 -9.89 8.62
CA SER A 78 2.56 -8.88 8.95
C SER A 78 2.86 -7.58 8.19
N ALA A 79 1.81 -6.89 7.78
CA ALA A 79 1.87 -5.56 7.19
C ALA A 79 1.08 -4.57 8.07
N GLU A 80 -0.25 -4.57 7.98
CA GLU A 80 -1.10 -3.60 8.68
C GLU A 80 -0.98 -3.68 10.22
N GLY A 81 -0.80 -4.89 10.77
CA GLY A 81 -0.61 -5.09 12.22
C GLY A 81 0.60 -4.33 12.75
N ASN A 82 1.74 -4.43 12.04
CA ASN A 82 2.98 -3.72 12.40
C ASN A 82 2.84 -2.20 12.35
N LEU A 83 1.99 -1.65 11.47
CA LEU A 83 1.77 -0.21 11.39
C LEU A 83 1.04 0.38 12.60
N HIS A 84 0.26 -0.46 13.31
CA HIS A 84 -0.48 -0.06 14.52
C HIS A 84 0.21 -0.50 15.81
N ASN A 85 1.01 -1.57 15.75
CA ASN A 85 1.82 -2.04 16.85
C ASN A 85 3.18 -2.55 16.33
N PRO A 86 4.23 -1.72 16.35
CA PRO A 86 5.58 -2.14 15.96
C PRO A 86 6.14 -3.29 16.82
N ALA A 87 5.62 -3.46 18.04
CA ALA A 87 6.03 -4.51 18.97
C ALA A 87 5.18 -5.79 18.88
N LEU A 88 4.46 -5.99 17.76
CA LEU A 88 3.57 -7.13 17.53
C LEU A 88 4.26 -8.47 17.81
N PHE A 89 5.48 -8.68 17.31
CA PHE A 89 6.21 -9.94 17.44
C PHE A 89 6.79 -10.19 18.83
N GLU A 90 6.83 -9.17 19.68
CA GLU A 90 7.15 -9.32 21.11
C GLU A 90 5.91 -9.63 21.94
N GLY A 91 4.72 -9.54 21.36
CA GLY A 91 3.46 -9.78 22.06
C GLY A 91 3.12 -8.72 23.10
N ARG A 92 3.74 -7.53 23.02
CA ARG A 92 3.43 -6.39 23.91
C ARG A 92 2.59 -5.33 23.20
N SER A 93 1.92 -4.52 24.00
CA SER A 93 1.16 -3.34 23.57
C SER A 93 1.68 -2.11 24.30
N PRO A 94 2.85 -1.58 23.90
CA PRO A 94 3.45 -0.44 24.57
C PRO A 94 2.66 0.84 24.31
N PRO A 95 2.90 1.90 25.10
CA PRO A 95 2.36 3.20 24.80
C PRO A 95 2.78 3.69 23.42
N VAL A 96 1.84 4.30 22.68
CA VAL A 96 2.08 4.69 21.29
C VAL A 96 3.11 5.81 21.13
N TRP A 97 3.39 6.59 22.18
CA TRP A 97 4.44 7.61 22.16
C TRP A 97 5.84 7.01 22.31
N GLU A 98 6.00 5.90 23.03
CA GLU A 98 7.29 5.21 23.19
C GLU A 98 7.79 4.73 21.81
N MET A 99 6.90 4.06 21.07
CA MET A 99 7.18 3.60 19.71
C MET A 99 7.42 4.74 18.73
N ALA A 100 6.74 5.88 18.93
CA ALA A 100 6.94 7.05 18.08
C ALA A 100 8.27 7.76 18.36
N GLU A 101 8.68 7.87 19.62
CA GLU A 101 9.96 8.44 20.04
C GLU A 101 11.11 7.62 19.44
N GLU A 102 11.11 6.29 19.61
CA GLU A 102 12.10 5.40 18.99
C GLU A 102 12.11 5.52 17.46
N TYR A 103 10.93 5.58 16.84
CA TYR A 103 10.81 5.72 15.39
C TYR A 103 11.42 7.03 14.89
N LEU A 104 11.11 8.15 15.55
CA LEU A 104 11.63 9.47 15.17
C LEU A 104 13.14 9.56 15.36
N GLU A 105 13.71 8.93 16.40
CA GLU A 105 15.16 8.84 16.57
C GLU A 105 15.83 8.12 15.38
N VAL A 106 15.24 7.04 14.88
CA VAL A 106 15.79 6.32 13.74
C VAL A 106 15.63 7.11 12.44
N VAL A 107 14.48 7.76 12.25
CA VAL A 107 14.28 8.68 11.11
C VAL A 107 15.35 9.77 11.09
N GLN A 108 15.73 10.30 12.27
CA GLN A 108 16.76 11.31 12.39
C GLN A 108 18.17 10.77 12.13
N LYS A 109 18.46 9.52 12.52
CA LYS A 109 19.75 8.85 12.23
C LYS A 109 19.92 8.50 10.75
N HIS A 110 18.83 8.19 10.04
CA HIS A 110 18.86 7.68 8.66
C HIS A 110 18.19 8.63 7.65
N THR A 111 18.74 9.83 7.52
CA THR A 111 18.33 10.80 6.48
C THR A 111 19.01 10.50 5.13
N PRO A 112 18.30 10.64 3.97
CA PRO A 112 17.01 11.31 3.80
C PRO A 112 15.79 10.37 3.84
N CYS A 113 14.83 10.65 4.75
CA CYS A 113 13.50 10.04 4.76
C CYS A 113 12.44 11.08 4.41
N SER A 114 11.51 10.76 3.51
CA SER A 114 10.42 11.67 3.17
C SER A 114 9.44 11.83 4.34
N LEU A 115 9.19 13.06 4.75
CA LEU A 115 8.21 13.40 5.79
C LEU A 115 6.79 12.89 5.49
N SER A 116 6.44 12.68 4.21
CA SER A 116 5.15 12.07 3.85
C SER A 116 5.01 10.65 4.41
N PHE A 117 6.08 9.86 4.41
CA PHE A 117 6.09 8.50 4.93
C PHE A 117 6.06 8.51 6.46
N VAL A 118 6.86 9.38 7.08
CA VAL A 118 6.86 9.56 8.53
C VAL A 118 5.47 9.90 9.05
N ARG A 119 4.81 10.91 8.46
CA ARG A 119 3.44 11.27 8.83
C ARG A 119 2.46 10.12 8.62
N ALA A 120 2.55 9.39 7.50
CA ALA A 120 1.67 8.26 7.23
C ALA A 120 1.79 7.15 8.29
N HIS A 121 3.00 6.84 8.75
CA HIS A 121 3.23 5.86 9.81
C HIS A 121 2.68 6.35 11.16
N LEU A 122 2.92 7.62 11.50
CA LEU A 122 2.39 8.21 12.74
C LEU A 122 0.85 8.25 12.76
N PHE A 123 0.20 8.49 11.61
CA PHE A 123 -1.27 8.39 11.50
C PHE A 123 -1.81 6.98 11.77
N LYS A 124 -1.02 5.93 11.51
CA LYS A 124 -1.38 4.53 11.76
C LYS A 124 -1.10 4.15 13.20
N LEU A 125 0.09 4.46 13.69
CA LEU A 125 0.50 4.20 15.07
C LEU A 125 -0.43 4.89 16.08
N TRP A 126 -0.79 6.15 15.83
CA TRP A 126 -1.66 6.93 16.69
C TRP A 126 -3.13 6.89 16.27
N HIS A 127 -3.55 5.91 15.45
CA HIS A 127 -4.88 5.92 14.84
C HIS A 127 -6.00 6.18 15.87
N HIS A 128 -6.01 5.41 16.96
CA HIS A 128 -7.02 5.47 18.01
C HIS A 128 -6.91 6.75 18.83
N THR A 129 -5.70 7.10 19.28
CA THR A 129 -5.41 8.33 20.02
C THR A 129 -5.84 9.59 19.26
N LEU A 130 -5.62 9.63 17.94
CA LEU A 130 -6.01 10.75 17.08
C LEU A 130 -7.51 10.84 16.78
N GLN A 131 -8.31 9.82 17.11
CA GLN A 131 -9.77 9.97 17.06
C GLN A 131 -10.30 10.77 18.24
N ILE A 132 -9.59 10.69 19.38
CA ILE A 132 -9.92 11.42 20.61
C ILE A 132 -9.32 12.82 20.55
N HIS A 133 -8.02 12.92 20.25
CA HIS A 133 -7.33 14.21 20.10
C HIS A 133 -7.36 14.69 18.64
N GLN A 134 -8.53 15.13 18.20
CA GLN A 134 -8.75 15.56 16.80
C GLN A 134 -7.92 16.78 16.40
N ASP A 135 -7.62 17.67 17.34
CA ASP A 135 -6.73 18.81 17.14
C ASP A 135 -5.30 18.36 16.79
N LEU A 136 -4.75 17.39 17.52
CA LEU A 136 -3.43 16.82 17.22
C LEU A 136 -3.41 16.10 15.86
N ARG A 137 -4.55 15.54 15.44
CA ARG A 137 -4.71 14.93 14.11
C ARG A 137 -4.57 15.97 13.00
N GLU A 138 -5.18 17.14 13.18
CA GLU A 138 -5.06 18.26 12.24
C GLU A 138 -3.65 18.82 12.21
N ASP A 139 -3.01 18.94 13.37
CA ASP A 139 -1.65 19.42 13.47
C ASP A 139 -0.67 18.49 12.75
N LEU A 140 -0.76 17.17 13.02
CA LEU A 140 0.03 16.16 12.31
C LEU A 140 -0.13 16.24 10.79
N ALA A 141 -1.33 16.57 10.30
CA ALA A 141 -1.58 16.72 8.86
C ALA A 141 -0.83 17.91 8.24
N LYS A 142 -0.60 18.98 9.02
CA LYS A 142 0.01 20.24 8.57
C LYS A 142 1.53 20.28 8.73
N VAL A 143 2.13 19.37 9.50
CA VAL A 143 3.57 19.35 9.78
C VAL A 143 4.45 19.27 8.52
N LYS A 144 5.53 20.07 8.51
CA LYS A 144 6.49 20.20 7.40
C LYS A 144 7.96 19.92 7.77
N ASN A 145 8.27 19.61 9.02
CA ASN A 145 9.63 19.30 9.48
C ASN A 145 9.61 18.30 10.65
N LEU A 146 10.75 17.68 10.96
CA LEU A 146 10.86 16.66 12.02
C LEU A 146 10.66 17.24 13.42
N GLU A 147 11.13 18.45 13.68
CA GLU A 147 10.97 19.12 14.99
C GLU A 147 9.49 19.31 15.36
N SER A 148 8.69 19.76 14.39
CA SER A 148 7.24 19.89 14.57
C SER A 148 6.56 18.54 14.77
N LEU A 149 7.07 17.44 14.18
CA LEU A 149 6.56 16.08 14.46
C LEU A 149 6.87 15.66 15.90
N ALA A 150 8.09 15.92 16.36
CA ALA A 150 8.49 15.65 17.73
C ALA A 150 7.63 16.45 18.73
N ASN A 151 7.29 17.70 18.43
CA ASN A 151 6.38 18.49 19.25
C ASN A 151 4.97 17.88 19.31
N VAL A 152 4.40 17.43 18.18
CA VAL A 152 3.11 16.72 18.19
C VAL A 152 3.19 15.44 19.03
N SER A 153 4.28 14.68 18.92
CA SER A 153 4.52 13.48 19.74
C SER A 153 4.55 13.82 21.24
N LEU A 154 5.24 14.89 21.62
CA LEU A 154 5.32 15.36 23.00
C LEU A 154 3.94 15.78 23.54
N GLN A 155 3.17 16.56 22.77
CA GLN A 155 1.82 16.96 23.16
C GLN A 155 0.89 15.75 23.33
N LEU A 156 0.98 14.77 22.42
CA LEU A 156 0.22 13.53 22.52
C LEU A 156 0.57 12.75 23.80
N LYS A 157 1.87 12.60 24.09
CA LYS A 157 2.36 11.95 25.31
C LYS A 157 1.85 12.61 26.57
N LEU A 158 1.98 13.93 26.69
CA LEU A 158 1.55 14.68 27.87
C LEU A 158 0.05 14.51 28.14
N ARG A 159 -0.79 14.59 27.10
CA ARG A 159 -2.25 14.40 27.24
C ARG A 159 -2.60 12.98 27.67
N CYS A 160 -1.97 11.97 27.08
CA CYS A 160 -2.22 10.59 27.50
C CYS A 160 -1.76 10.34 28.94
N GLN A 161 -0.62 10.90 29.36
CA GLN A 161 -0.15 10.80 30.75
C GLN A 161 -1.09 11.49 31.73
N GLU A 162 -1.64 12.65 31.37
CA GLU A 162 -2.64 13.34 32.17
C GLU A 162 -3.93 12.51 32.32
N GLU A 163 -4.40 11.86 31.24
CA GLU A 163 -5.55 10.95 31.28
C GLU A 163 -5.30 9.72 32.16
N ILE A 164 -4.10 9.14 32.09
CA ILE A 164 -3.67 8.05 32.96
C ILE A 164 -3.69 8.50 34.43
N ALA A 165 -3.15 9.69 34.73
CA ALA A 165 -3.13 10.23 36.09
C ALA A 165 -4.54 10.51 36.64
N LYS A 166 -5.47 10.92 35.77
CA LYS A 166 -6.89 11.13 36.12
C LYS A 166 -7.67 9.82 36.27
N GLY A 167 -7.07 8.66 35.99
CA GLY A 167 -7.74 7.37 36.05
C GLY A 167 -8.77 7.17 34.92
N VAL A 168 -8.68 7.94 33.83
CA VAL A 168 -9.57 7.84 32.66
C VAL A 168 -9.09 6.68 31.76
N GLY A 169 -8.86 5.51 32.36
CA GLY A 169 -8.38 4.29 31.69
C GLY A 169 -9.45 3.26 31.42
N ASP A 170 -10.73 3.57 31.68
CA ASP A 170 -11.83 2.64 31.48
C ASP A 170 -12.03 2.37 29.97
N PRO A 171 -11.93 1.10 29.50
CA PRO A 171 -12.26 0.72 28.13
C PRO A 171 -13.65 1.21 27.68
N ASN A 172 -14.59 1.38 28.62
CA ASN A 172 -15.93 1.89 28.33
C ASN A 172 -15.97 3.38 27.96
N ALA A 173 -14.98 4.19 28.36
CA ALA A 173 -14.86 5.58 27.95
C ALA A 173 -14.27 5.73 26.54
N SER A 174 -13.51 4.72 26.08
CA SER A 174 -12.72 4.75 24.84
C SER A 174 -13.47 4.23 23.60
N GLY A 175 -14.81 4.21 23.62
CA GLY A 175 -15.62 3.87 22.42
C GLY A 175 -15.57 2.39 22.00
N GLY A 176 -15.31 1.46 22.93
CA GLY A 176 -15.36 0.01 22.68
C GLY A 176 -14.04 -0.61 22.22
N LEU A 177 -12.91 0.06 22.47
CA LEU A 177 -11.58 -0.50 22.23
C LEU A 177 -11.20 -1.56 23.30
N PRO A 178 -10.48 -2.64 22.92
CA PRO A 178 -10.04 -3.66 23.86
C PRO A 178 -8.95 -3.17 24.83
N LEU A 179 -8.19 -2.16 24.43
CA LEU A 179 -7.15 -1.52 25.26
C LEU A 179 -7.38 0.00 25.28
N PRO A 180 -6.89 0.71 26.31
CA PRO A 180 -6.86 2.18 26.29
C PRO A 180 -6.24 2.72 25.01
N HIS A 181 -6.78 3.81 24.49
CA HIS A 181 -6.46 4.33 23.15
C HIS A 181 -4.97 4.66 22.96
N TRP A 182 -4.26 4.90 24.05
CA TRP A 182 -2.83 5.22 24.06
C TRP A 182 -1.90 3.99 24.07
N LEU A 183 -2.44 2.77 24.13
CA LEU A 183 -1.67 1.55 23.93
C LEU A 183 -1.74 1.09 22.48
N CYS A 184 -0.61 0.61 21.96
CA CYS A 184 -0.53 0.05 20.61
C CYS A 184 -1.49 -1.13 20.49
N GLN A 185 -2.46 -1.01 19.58
CA GLN A 185 -3.49 -2.02 19.38
C GLN A 185 -3.96 -2.02 17.92
N PRO A 186 -4.34 -3.18 17.36
CA PRO A 186 -4.71 -3.27 15.96
C PRO A 186 -5.93 -2.42 15.59
N TYR A 187 -6.03 -2.05 14.32
CA TYR A 187 -7.22 -1.44 13.75
C TYR A 187 -8.09 -2.50 13.07
N VAL A 188 -9.20 -2.84 13.73
CA VAL A 188 -10.24 -3.69 13.13
C VAL A 188 -11.22 -2.80 12.39
N ARG A 189 -11.30 -2.96 11.07
CA ARG A 189 -12.28 -2.23 10.26
C ARG A 189 -13.70 -2.68 10.65
N PRO A 190 -14.59 -1.75 11.07
CA PRO A 190 -15.99 -2.09 11.28
C PRO A 190 -16.62 -2.64 10.01
N LEU A 191 -17.46 -3.66 10.13
CA LEU A 191 -18.25 -4.15 9.00
C LEU A 191 -19.13 -3.03 8.46
N PRO A 192 -19.34 -2.96 7.13
CA PRO A 192 -20.33 -2.05 6.55
C PRO A 192 -21.68 -2.27 7.23
N ARG A 193 -22.35 -1.20 7.63
CA ARG A 193 -23.70 -1.31 8.21
C ARG A 193 -24.64 -1.85 7.15
N GLU A 194 -25.33 -2.93 7.48
CA GLU A 194 -26.47 -3.44 6.71
C GLU A 194 -27.51 -2.31 6.55
N PRO A 195 -28.06 -2.09 5.35
CA PRO A 195 -29.12 -1.12 5.16
C PRO A 195 -30.41 -1.63 5.82
N GLY A 196 -30.63 -1.32 7.10
CA GLY A 196 -31.92 -1.64 7.75
C GLY A 196 -32.02 -1.70 9.28
N SER A 197 -30.97 -1.44 10.08
CA SER A 197 -31.11 -1.45 11.56
C SER A 197 -30.85 -0.09 12.21
N GLU A 198 -31.92 0.60 12.57
CA GLU A 198 -31.99 1.58 13.68
C GLU A 198 -32.41 0.81 14.95
N ASN A 199 -32.18 1.16 16.22
CA ASN A 199 -31.49 2.22 16.95
C ASN A 199 -31.55 1.82 18.45
N THR A 200 -30.56 2.14 19.29
CA THR A 200 -30.85 2.53 20.70
C THR A 200 -29.79 3.50 21.23
N GLN A 201 -30.19 4.78 21.26
CA GLN A 201 -29.96 5.80 22.29
C GLN A 201 -28.51 6.15 22.71
N LYS A 202 -27.96 7.20 22.07
CA LYS A 202 -27.23 8.32 22.73
C LYS A 202 -26.83 9.49 21.81
N ASP A 203 -27.31 9.54 20.56
CA ASP A 203 -26.84 10.50 19.55
C ASP A 203 -27.93 11.50 19.09
N SER A 204 -28.98 11.69 19.90
CA SER A 204 -30.19 12.43 19.51
C SER A 204 -30.14 13.95 19.70
N GLU A 205 -29.16 14.51 20.42
CA GLU A 205 -29.19 15.95 20.73
C GLU A 205 -28.41 16.83 19.74
N VAL A 206 -27.32 16.33 19.13
CA VAL A 206 -26.53 17.13 18.17
C VAL A 206 -27.10 17.07 16.74
N LYS A 207 -27.95 16.09 16.41
CA LYS A 207 -28.53 15.95 15.05
C LYS A 207 -29.91 16.61 14.88
N ARG A 208 -30.62 16.95 15.96
CA ARG A 208 -32.01 17.46 15.89
C ARG A 208 -32.10 18.95 15.58
N ALA A 209 -31.04 19.74 15.82
CA ALA A 209 -31.00 21.16 15.48
C ALA A 209 -30.81 21.48 13.98
N LYS A 210 -30.68 20.47 13.11
CA LYS A 210 -30.48 20.66 11.66
C LYS A 210 -31.58 20.07 10.77
N ARG A 211 -32.69 19.60 11.36
CA ARG A 211 -33.86 19.02 10.67
C ARG A 211 -35.18 19.66 11.12
N ALA A 212 -35.19 20.98 11.27
CA ALA A 212 -36.41 21.72 11.57
C ALA A 212 -36.48 22.97 10.70
N LEU A 213 -36.46 22.77 9.38
CA LEU A 213 -37.16 23.63 8.42
C LEU A 213 -37.20 22.87 7.09
N GLU A 214 -38.35 22.95 6.41
CA GLU A 214 -38.67 22.37 5.10
C GLU A 214 -39.24 20.94 5.10
N GLU A 215 -40.43 20.80 5.71
CA GLU A 215 -41.48 19.96 5.12
C GLU A 215 -42.51 20.88 4.44
N THR A 216 -42.38 21.06 3.13
CA THR A 216 -43.51 21.36 2.25
C THR A 216 -43.27 20.63 0.93
N ASP A 217 -44.26 19.82 0.54
CA ASP A 217 -44.35 18.99 -0.65
C ASP A 217 -43.85 19.64 -1.95
N SER A 218 -43.07 18.89 -2.73
CA SER A 218 -43.34 18.59 -4.16
C SER A 218 -42.21 17.78 -4.78
N ALA A 219 -42.57 16.68 -5.45
CA ALA A 219 -41.69 15.77 -6.15
C ALA A 219 -40.67 16.48 -7.07
N THR A 220 -39.41 16.55 -6.65
CA THR A 220 -38.27 16.85 -7.51
C THR A 220 -37.04 16.04 -7.08
N ASP A 221 -36.37 15.46 -8.07
CA ASP A 221 -35.21 14.56 -7.99
C ASP A 221 -34.04 15.20 -7.21
N THR A 222 -34.01 15.01 -5.89
CA THR A 222 -32.97 15.57 -5.02
C THR A 222 -31.79 14.61 -4.89
N LEU A 223 -30.65 15.05 -5.41
CA LEU A 223 -29.39 14.31 -5.41
C LEU A 223 -28.94 13.93 -3.97
N SER A 224 -28.47 12.69 -3.79
CA SER A 224 -27.87 12.22 -2.53
C SER A 224 -26.76 13.14 -1.98
N LYS A 225 -26.59 13.19 -0.65
CA LYS A 225 -25.53 13.97 0.06
C LYS A 225 -24.12 13.80 -0.52
N ASN A 226 -23.79 12.62 -1.03
CA ASN A 226 -22.48 12.38 -1.69
C ASN A 226 -22.40 12.97 -3.10
N LYS A 227 -23.52 13.03 -3.84
CA LYS A 227 -23.61 13.69 -5.14
C LYS A 227 -23.57 15.22 -4.96
N GLN A 228 -24.27 15.76 -3.96
CA GLN A 228 -24.21 17.18 -3.59
C GLN A 228 -22.78 17.65 -3.25
N LYS A 229 -22.04 16.89 -2.41
CA LYS A 229 -20.62 17.19 -2.12
C LYS A 229 -19.72 17.15 -3.37
N LYS A 230 -20.04 16.30 -4.35
CA LYS A 230 -19.30 16.21 -5.61
C LYS A 230 -19.66 17.34 -6.58
N GLN A 231 -20.91 17.84 -6.54
CA GLN A 231 -21.36 19.00 -7.32
C GLN A 231 -20.80 20.30 -6.75
N ALA A 232 -20.75 20.45 -5.41
CA ALA A 232 -20.12 21.61 -4.77
C ALA A 232 -18.63 21.75 -5.13
N ARG A 233 -17.93 20.63 -5.34
CA ARG A 233 -16.52 20.61 -5.80
C ARG A 233 -16.36 20.79 -7.32
N ASN A 234 -17.40 20.52 -8.10
CA ASN A 234 -17.42 20.69 -9.55
C ASN A 234 -18.85 21.01 -9.99
N PRO A 235 -19.22 22.30 -10.06
CA PRO A 235 -20.58 22.74 -10.37
C PRO A 235 -21.11 22.24 -11.70
N HIS A 236 -20.23 21.94 -12.66
CA HIS A 236 -20.57 21.42 -13.99
C HIS A 236 -20.76 19.89 -14.02
N LYS A 237 -20.62 19.20 -12.87
CA LYS A 237 -20.76 17.75 -12.82
C LYS A 237 -22.23 17.35 -12.87
N ASN A 238 -22.66 16.84 -14.02
CA ASN A 238 -24.02 16.37 -14.23
C ASN A 238 -24.23 14.97 -13.64
N PHE A 239 -25.25 14.80 -12.79
CA PHE A 239 -25.57 13.53 -12.12
C PHE A 239 -26.79 12.82 -12.72
N CYS A 240 -27.46 13.44 -13.69
CA CYS A 240 -28.55 12.82 -14.42
C CYS A 240 -28.02 11.60 -15.19
N ALA A 241 -28.67 10.45 -15.01
CA ALA A 241 -28.24 9.20 -15.62
C ALA A 241 -28.35 9.24 -17.16
N GLU A 242 -29.30 10.00 -17.69
CA GLU A 242 -29.57 10.17 -19.12
C GLU A 242 -28.53 11.04 -19.83
N LEU A 243 -27.89 11.96 -19.09
CA LEU A 243 -26.89 12.90 -19.61
C LEU A 243 -25.44 12.39 -19.43
N LYS A 244 -25.24 11.19 -18.89
CA LYS A 244 -23.90 10.57 -18.86
C LYS A 244 -23.43 10.28 -20.28
N PRO A 245 -22.19 10.64 -20.65
CA PRO A 245 -21.68 10.37 -22.00
C PRO A 245 -21.78 8.89 -22.31
N LYS A 246 -22.60 8.55 -23.30
CA LYS A 246 -22.76 7.18 -23.81
C LYS A 246 -21.45 6.82 -24.51
N TYR A 247 -20.62 6.04 -23.83
CA TYR A 247 -19.40 5.53 -24.43
C TYR A 247 -19.75 4.54 -25.54
N ILE A 248 -19.06 4.65 -26.67
CA ILE A 248 -19.16 3.65 -27.73
C ILE A 248 -18.58 2.35 -27.19
N LYS A 249 -19.33 1.26 -27.29
CA LYS A 249 -18.92 -0.05 -26.80
C LYS A 249 -17.99 -0.73 -27.82
N CYS A 250 -17.00 -1.44 -27.31
CA CYS A 250 -16.14 -2.31 -28.10
C CYS A 250 -16.95 -3.52 -28.58
N GLU A 251 -16.95 -3.76 -29.88
CA GLU A 251 -17.74 -4.84 -30.50
C GLU A 251 -17.35 -6.23 -30.00
N GLN A 252 -16.10 -6.41 -29.56
CA GLN A 252 -15.60 -7.72 -29.12
C GLN A 252 -15.95 -8.08 -27.66
N CYS A 253 -16.25 -7.10 -26.80
CA CYS A 253 -16.42 -7.39 -25.35
C CYS A 253 -17.31 -6.41 -24.58
N GLY A 254 -17.95 -5.44 -25.23
CA GLY A 254 -18.84 -4.48 -24.59
C GLY A 254 -18.16 -3.37 -23.76
N ASN A 255 -16.85 -3.49 -23.50
CA ASN A 255 -16.08 -2.47 -22.78
C ASN A 255 -15.98 -1.14 -23.54
N PRO A 256 -15.77 0.00 -22.87
CA PRO A 256 -15.61 1.29 -23.54
C PRO A 256 -14.48 1.29 -24.58
N LYS A 257 -14.80 1.72 -25.79
CA LYS A 257 -13.87 1.90 -26.91
C LYS A 257 -12.88 3.03 -26.60
N GLY A 258 -11.62 2.84 -26.99
CA GLY A 258 -10.64 3.93 -26.93
C GLY A 258 -10.90 4.97 -28.01
N ASN A 259 -11.13 6.23 -27.63
CA ASN A 259 -11.46 7.31 -28.57
C ASN A 259 -10.41 7.53 -29.67
N LYS A 260 -9.14 7.21 -29.41
CA LYS A 260 -8.01 7.34 -30.35
C LYS A 260 -7.43 5.98 -30.77
N CYS A 261 -8.17 4.90 -30.55
CA CYS A 261 -7.72 3.55 -30.86
C CYS A 261 -7.75 3.31 -32.37
N VAL A 262 -6.62 2.91 -32.96
CA VAL A 262 -6.53 2.63 -34.40
C VAL A 262 -7.38 1.43 -34.83
N PHE A 263 -7.61 0.50 -33.91
CA PHE A 263 -8.43 -0.70 -34.14
C PHE A 263 -9.90 -0.48 -33.81
N ASN A 264 -10.29 0.71 -33.32
CA ASN A 264 -11.63 0.97 -32.83
C ASN A 264 -12.10 0.04 -31.67
N LEU A 265 -11.17 -0.59 -30.96
CA LEU A 265 -11.43 -1.51 -29.85
C LEU A 265 -11.18 -0.87 -28.47
N CYS A 266 -11.56 -1.56 -27.39
CA CYS A 266 -11.09 -1.25 -26.03
C CYS A 266 -9.60 -1.59 -25.87
N ARG A 267 -8.96 -1.15 -24.78
CA ARG A 267 -7.52 -1.41 -24.54
C ARG A 267 -7.15 -2.90 -24.58
N GLY A 268 -7.96 -3.77 -23.97
CA GLY A 268 -7.69 -5.21 -23.90
C GLY A 268 -7.75 -5.89 -25.27
N CYS A 269 -8.83 -5.66 -26.01
CA CYS A 269 -9.02 -6.16 -27.37
C CYS A 269 -8.00 -5.56 -28.36
N CYS A 270 -7.73 -4.26 -28.25
CA CYS A 270 -6.71 -3.58 -29.03
C CYS A 270 -5.32 -4.17 -28.81
N LYS A 271 -4.96 -4.55 -27.57
CA LYS A 271 -3.67 -5.21 -27.30
C LYS A 271 -3.53 -6.53 -28.05
N LYS A 272 -4.60 -7.34 -28.10
CA LYS A 272 -4.61 -8.62 -28.82
C LYS A 272 -4.49 -8.41 -30.33
N ALA A 273 -5.27 -7.49 -30.90
CA ALA A 273 -5.24 -7.16 -32.32
C ALA A 273 -3.87 -6.58 -32.74
N ALA A 274 -3.38 -5.59 -31.99
CA ALA A 274 -2.10 -4.93 -32.24
C ALA A 274 -0.90 -5.88 -32.12
N PHE A 275 -0.98 -6.87 -31.23
CA PHE A 275 0.05 -7.91 -31.13
C PHE A 275 0.02 -8.84 -32.35
N LYS A 276 -1.17 -9.31 -32.75
CA LYS A 276 -1.34 -10.20 -33.90
C LYS A 276 -0.91 -9.55 -35.22
N GLU A 277 -1.21 -8.27 -35.40
CA GLU A 277 -0.89 -7.51 -36.61
C GLU A 277 0.47 -6.79 -36.53
N VAL A 278 1.23 -6.99 -35.45
CA VAL A 278 2.51 -6.31 -35.18
C VAL A 278 2.41 -4.82 -35.47
N ALA A 279 1.41 -4.19 -34.86
CA ALA A 279 0.98 -2.84 -35.17
C ALA A 279 1.01 -1.95 -33.92
N ASP A 280 1.17 -0.65 -34.14
CA ASP A 280 1.18 0.35 -33.07
C ASP A 280 -0.20 0.96 -32.89
N CYS A 281 -0.55 1.29 -31.64
CA CYS A 281 -1.78 2.01 -31.33
C CYS A 281 -1.48 3.20 -30.41
N PRO A 282 -1.34 4.42 -30.96
CA PRO A 282 -1.12 5.64 -30.18
C PRO A 282 -2.19 5.88 -29.12
N GLY A 283 -3.46 5.60 -29.42
CA GLY A 283 -4.56 5.79 -28.46
C GLY A 283 -4.51 4.94 -27.20
N HIS A 284 -3.75 3.84 -27.22
CA HIS A 284 -3.54 2.97 -26.06
C HIS A 284 -2.07 2.86 -25.65
N GLY A 285 -1.17 3.59 -26.31
CA GLY A 285 0.27 3.55 -26.07
C GLY A 285 0.93 2.21 -26.41
N LEU A 286 0.40 1.46 -27.38
CA LEU A 286 0.98 0.18 -27.83
C LEU A 286 2.00 0.43 -28.94
N LYS A 287 3.18 -0.20 -28.85
CA LYS A 287 4.32 0.01 -29.74
C LYS A 287 4.93 -1.31 -30.26
N PHE A 288 4.11 -2.24 -30.75
CA PHE A 288 4.58 -3.54 -31.22
C PHE A 288 5.38 -3.46 -32.52
N LYS A 289 4.93 -2.67 -33.52
CA LYS A 289 5.65 -2.44 -34.78
C LYS A 289 6.99 -1.75 -34.55
N THR A 290 6.98 -0.65 -33.79
CA THR A 290 8.20 0.10 -33.50
C THR A 290 9.25 -0.76 -32.76
N LYS A 291 8.80 -1.64 -31.85
CA LYS A 291 9.71 -2.56 -31.15
C LYS A 291 10.26 -3.65 -32.07
N ALA A 292 9.43 -4.23 -32.93
CA ALA A 292 9.87 -5.24 -33.89
C ALA A 292 10.90 -4.67 -34.88
N LEU A 293 10.68 -3.45 -35.41
CA LEU A 293 11.63 -2.79 -36.31
C LEU A 293 12.97 -2.51 -35.63
N LYS A 294 12.96 -2.04 -34.38
CA LYS A 294 14.19 -1.82 -33.62
C LYS A 294 14.97 -3.10 -33.34
N ALA A 295 14.28 -4.21 -33.07
CA ALA A 295 14.93 -5.51 -32.88
C ALA A 295 15.61 -5.97 -34.18
N ALA A 296 14.91 -5.88 -35.32
CA ALA A 296 15.47 -6.22 -36.62
C ALA A 296 16.65 -5.32 -37.03
N GLU A 297 16.60 -4.02 -36.68
CA GLU A 297 17.72 -3.10 -36.91
C GLU A 297 18.94 -3.48 -36.05
N LEU A 298 18.73 -3.92 -34.81
CA LEU A 298 19.80 -4.39 -33.93
C LEU A 298 20.43 -5.68 -34.47
N GLU A 299 19.61 -6.64 -34.89
CA GLU A 299 20.05 -7.91 -35.48
C GLU A 299 20.86 -7.70 -36.76
N SER A 300 20.38 -6.83 -37.66
CA SER A 300 21.11 -6.52 -38.91
C SER A 300 22.45 -5.82 -38.66
N ARG A 301 22.55 -4.94 -37.65
CA ARG A 301 23.83 -4.36 -37.22
C ARG A 301 24.78 -5.41 -36.66
N GLN A 302 24.25 -6.40 -35.93
CA GLN A 302 25.06 -7.47 -35.35
C GLN A 302 25.59 -8.44 -36.42
N ILE A 303 24.81 -8.67 -37.49
CA ILE A 303 25.24 -9.47 -38.65
C ILE A 303 26.28 -8.71 -39.49
N ASN A 304 26.07 -7.41 -39.75
CA ASN A 304 27.01 -6.60 -40.53
C ASN A 304 28.35 -6.33 -39.81
N GLY A 305 28.34 -6.27 -38.46
CA GLY A 305 29.55 -6.13 -37.65
C GLY A 305 30.45 -7.38 -37.62
N ILE A 306 29.95 -8.54 -38.08
CA ILE A 306 30.72 -9.79 -38.16
C ILE A 306 31.48 -9.90 -39.49
N GLN A 307 31.08 -9.16 -40.54
CA GLN A 307 31.73 -9.24 -41.87
C GLN A 307 32.94 -8.30 -42.06
N THR A 308 33.28 -7.45 -41.08
CA THR A 308 34.37 -6.46 -41.21
C THR A 308 35.71 -6.89 -40.60
N GLU A 309 35.79 -8.09 -40.02
CA GLU A 309 37.01 -8.63 -39.40
C GLU A 309 37.57 -9.79 -40.26
N LEU A 310 38.12 -9.49 -41.43
CA LEU A 310 39.11 -10.39 -42.07
C LEU A 310 40.38 -9.57 -42.35
N PRO A 311 41.52 -9.85 -41.69
CA PRO A 311 42.74 -9.10 -41.91
C PRO A 311 43.32 -9.40 -43.30
N PRO A 312 44.01 -8.43 -43.95
CA PRO A 312 44.65 -8.67 -45.24
C PRO A 312 45.79 -9.69 -45.10
N ALA A 313 45.92 -10.56 -46.10
CA ALA A 313 46.94 -11.60 -46.16
C ALA A 313 48.36 -10.99 -46.09
N PRO A 314 49.30 -11.62 -45.35
CA PRO A 314 50.67 -11.12 -45.23
C PRO A 314 51.45 -11.29 -46.55
N PRO A 315 52.41 -10.40 -46.86
CA PRO A 315 53.21 -10.49 -48.07
C PRO A 315 54.29 -11.58 -47.95
N ASP A 316 54.50 -12.33 -49.03
CA ASP A 316 55.51 -13.36 -49.19
C ASP A 316 56.92 -12.84 -48.90
N GLN A 317 57.64 -13.51 -47.99
CA GLN A 317 59.08 -13.33 -47.81
C GLN A 317 59.86 -14.48 -48.49
N PRO A 318 60.99 -14.17 -49.15
CA PRO A 318 61.74 -15.14 -49.95
C PRO A 318 62.58 -16.09 -49.10
N VAL A 319 62.67 -17.32 -49.62
CA VAL A 319 63.44 -18.46 -49.08
C VAL A 319 64.93 -18.12 -49.00
N ALA A 320 65.49 -18.11 -47.79
CA ALA A 320 66.93 -18.10 -47.58
C ALA A 320 67.47 -19.53 -47.57
N GLN A 321 68.38 -19.80 -48.50
CA GLN A 321 69.13 -21.04 -48.67
C GLN A 321 70.07 -21.29 -47.48
N ALA A 322 70.04 -22.51 -46.94
CA ALA A 322 71.12 -23.05 -46.12
C ALA A 322 72.11 -23.79 -47.04
N VAL A 323 73.37 -23.36 -47.04
CA VAL A 323 74.50 -24.12 -47.57
C VAL A 323 75.62 -24.07 -46.52
N ALA A 324 75.99 -25.28 -46.06
CA ALA A 324 77.15 -25.70 -45.28
C ALA A 324 77.40 -25.05 -43.91
#